data_AF-A0AAQ3KKI0-F1
#
_entry.id   AF-A0AAQ3KKI0-F1
#
_cell.length_a   1.000
_cell.length_b   1.000
_cell.length_c   1.000
_cell.angle_alpha   90.00
_cell.angle_beta   90.00
_cell.angle_gamma   90.00
#
_symmetry.space_group_name_H-M   'P 1'
#
loop_
_entity.id
_entity.type
_entity.pdbx_description
1 polymer ?
#
loop_
_entity_poly.entity_id
_entity_poly.type
_entity_poly.pdbx_seq_one_letter_code
_entity_poly.pdbx_strand_id
1 'polypeptide(L)'
;MPSFSSLCSLLPRVVLRALTMRRRGNRGMLVAMREQKKKPLQVHAVGKKLRRLKKVVPGCRDAGLEALLRRTAEYMLFLELKVIVLKKILDLHGV
;
A
#
# COMPACT_ATOMS: atom_id res chain seq x y z
N MET A 1 -43.58 13.93 -29.03
CA MET A 1 -42.83 13.94 -27.76
C MET A 1 -43.35 15.09 -26.89
N PRO A 2 -44.33 14.87 -26.01
CA PRO A 2 -44.69 15.86 -25.01
C PRO A 2 -43.86 15.66 -23.73
N SER A 3 -43.39 16.78 -23.18
CA SER A 3 -42.59 16.92 -21.97
C SER A 3 -43.33 16.51 -20.70
N PHE A 4 -42.70 15.68 -19.87
CA PHE A 4 -43.21 15.08 -18.62
C PHE A 4 -43.49 16.06 -17.46
N SER A 5 -43.24 17.36 -17.63
CA SER A 5 -43.25 18.33 -16.54
C SER A 5 -44.63 18.92 -16.20
N SER A 6 -45.71 18.54 -16.90
CA SER A 6 -47.02 19.20 -16.76
C SER A 6 -48.17 18.31 -16.27
N LEU A 7 -47.89 17.25 -15.50
CA LEU A 7 -48.94 16.38 -14.92
C LEU A 7 -48.80 16.12 -13.40
N CYS A 8 -47.85 16.78 -12.72
CA CYS A 8 -47.64 16.56 -11.28
C CYS A 8 -48.54 17.39 -10.34
N SER A 9 -49.46 18.21 -10.84
CA SER A 9 -50.30 19.07 -9.98
C SER A 9 -51.62 18.43 -9.54
N LEU A 10 -51.90 17.17 -9.88
CA LEU A 10 -53.21 16.53 -9.63
C LEU A 10 -53.13 15.18 -8.88
N LEU A 11 -52.02 14.89 -8.18
CA LEU A 11 -51.93 13.69 -7.35
C LEU A 11 -52.01 14.03 -5.84
N PRO A 12 -52.94 13.41 -5.08
CA PRO A 12 -53.08 13.61 -3.64
C PRO A 12 -51.77 13.32 -2.88
N ARG A 13 -51.50 14.10 -1.81
CA ARG A 13 -50.29 14.07 -0.97
C ARG A 13 -49.91 12.68 -0.41
N VAL A 14 -50.82 11.72 -0.43
CA VAL A 14 -50.62 10.34 0.04
C VAL A 14 -49.81 9.50 -0.95
N VAL A 15 -49.93 9.76 -2.26
CA VAL A 15 -49.20 9.03 -3.32
C VAL A 15 -47.74 9.50 -3.41
N LEU A 16 -47.47 10.77 -3.09
CA LEU A 16 -46.11 11.33 -3.07
C LEU A 16 -45.22 10.66 -2.00
N ARG A 17 -45.80 10.18 -0.88
CA ARG A 17 -45.06 9.42 0.15
C ARG A 17 -44.73 7.99 -0.26
N ALA A 18 -45.50 7.38 -1.17
CA ALA A 18 -45.25 6.03 -1.65
C ALA A 18 -44.07 5.95 -2.64
N LEU A 19 -43.73 7.07 -3.30
CA LEU A 19 -42.61 7.12 -4.26
C LEU A 19 -41.25 7.44 -3.62
N THR A 20 -41.21 7.95 -2.38
CA THR A 20 -39.94 8.25 -1.67
C THR A 20 -39.41 7.09 -0.82
N MET A 21 -40.08 5.94 -0.80
CA MET A 21 -39.65 4.74 -0.06
C MET A 21 -38.88 3.73 -0.93
N ARG A 22 -38.04 4.21 -1.85
CA ARG A 22 -37.13 3.35 -2.62
C ARG A 22 -35.74 3.94 -2.75
N ARG A 23 -34.85 3.42 -1.90
CA ARG A 23 -33.37 3.27 -2.00
C ARG A 23 -32.64 3.64 -0.71
N ARG A 24 -32.98 2.92 0.36
CA ARG A 24 -32.09 2.74 1.51
C ARG A 24 -31.32 1.43 1.28
N GLY A 25 -30.30 1.46 0.43
CA GLY A 25 -29.50 0.29 0.08
C GLY A 25 -28.08 0.70 -0.33
N ASN A 26 -27.10 -0.08 0.12
CA ASN A 26 -25.68 -0.08 -0.27
C ASN A 26 -24.62 0.77 0.46
N ARG A 27 -24.92 1.55 1.50
CA ARG A 27 -23.81 2.15 2.29
C ARG A 27 -23.05 1.13 3.16
N GLY A 28 -23.72 0.07 3.63
CA GLY A 28 -23.07 -0.98 4.45
C GLY A 28 -22.13 -1.90 3.67
N MET A 29 -22.43 -2.16 2.39
CA MET A 29 -21.65 -3.09 1.55
C MET A 29 -20.25 -2.53 1.18
N LEU A 30 -20.14 -1.20 1.02
CA LEU A 30 -18.85 -0.52 0.81
C LEU A 30 -17.95 -0.52 2.07
N VAL A 31 -18.56 -0.55 3.26
CA VAL A 31 -17.82 -0.66 4.53
C VAL A 31 -17.33 -2.10 4.74
N ALA A 32 -18.18 -3.09 4.48
CA ALA A 32 -17.82 -4.51 4.56
C ALA A 32 -16.69 -4.90 3.57
N MET A 33 -16.68 -4.31 2.37
CA MET A 33 -15.60 -4.51 1.39
C MET A 33 -14.26 -3.88 1.81
N ARG A 34 -14.27 -2.86 2.67
CA ARG A 34 -13.03 -2.25 3.22
C ARG A 34 -12.42 -3.08 4.35
N GLU A 35 -13.21 -3.90 5.04
CA GLU A 35 -12.71 -4.73 6.14
C GLU A 35 -12.00 -6.00 5.67
N GLN A 36 -12.34 -6.53 4.48
CA GLN A 36 -11.84 -7.82 3.99
C GLN A 36 -10.42 -7.82 3.40
N LYS A 37 -9.70 -6.68 3.35
CA LYS A 37 -8.32 -6.62 2.82
C LYS A 37 -7.28 -6.09 3.80
N LYS A 38 -7.53 -6.20 5.10
CA LYS A 38 -6.47 -6.01 6.10
C LYS A 38 -5.57 -7.25 6.12
N LYS A 39 -4.62 -7.33 5.17
CA LYS A 39 -3.44 -8.21 5.34
C LYS A 39 -2.88 -7.96 6.74
N PRO A 40 -2.38 -8.98 7.45
CA PRO A 40 -1.84 -8.79 8.80
C PRO A 40 -0.86 -7.62 8.75
N LEU A 41 -1.01 -6.63 9.64
CA LEU A 41 -0.17 -5.42 9.65
C LEU A 41 1.33 -5.77 9.59
N GLN A 42 1.69 -6.91 10.19
CA GLN A 42 3.02 -7.51 10.14
C GLN A 42 3.51 -7.80 8.71
N VAL A 43 2.70 -8.44 7.86
CA VAL A 43 3.06 -8.77 6.47
C VAL A 43 3.31 -7.49 5.67
N HIS A 44 2.49 -6.47 5.89
CA HIS A 44 2.66 -5.18 5.23
C HIS A 44 3.93 -4.44 5.71
N ALA A 45 4.23 -4.49 7.00
CA ALA A 45 5.43 -3.91 7.59
C ALA A 45 6.71 -4.60 7.09
N VAL A 46 6.73 -5.94 7.07
CA VAL A 46 7.84 -6.73 6.53
C VAL A 46 8.05 -6.43 5.04
N GLY A 47 6.97 -6.38 4.26
CA GLY A 47 7.05 -6.03 2.84
C GLY A 47 7.63 -4.62 2.59
N LYS A 48 7.32 -3.63 3.43
CA LYS A 48 7.94 -2.30 3.36
C LYS A 48 9.44 -2.35 3.64
N LYS A 49 9.85 -3.11 4.67
CA LYS A 49 11.28 -3.29 5.01
C LYS A 49 12.05 -3.97 3.88
N LEU A 50 11.50 -5.04 3.29
CA LEU A 50 12.10 -5.73 2.15
C LEU A 50 12.25 -4.82 0.93
N ARG A 51 11.24 -4.00 0.62
CA ARG A 51 11.34 -3.00 -0.46
C ARG A 51 12.42 -1.95 -0.21
N ARG A 52 12.62 -1.55 1.06
CA ARG A 52 13.73 -0.65 1.43
C ARG A 52 15.07 -1.34 1.27
N LEU A 53 15.19 -2.59 1.74
CA LEU A 53 16.42 -3.37 1.64
C LEU A 53 16.88 -3.52 0.18
N LYS A 54 15.95 -3.82 -0.74
CA LYS A 54 16.22 -3.87 -2.20
C LYS A 54 16.79 -2.58 -2.80
N LYS A 55 16.50 -1.41 -2.20
CA LYS A 55 17.01 -0.12 -2.66
C LYS A 55 18.42 0.18 -2.14
N VAL A 56 18.80 -0.41 -1.01
CA VAL A 56 20.08 -0.16 -0.34
C VAL A 56 21.14 -1.18 -0.79
N VAL A 57 20.75 -2.44 -0.98
CA VAL A 57 21.67 -3.49 -1.40
C VAL A 57 21.90 -3.42 -2.92
N PRO A 58 23.16 -3.26 -3.38
CA PRO A 58 23.47 -3.16 -4.81
C PRO A 58 23.07 -4.43 -5.58
N GLY A 59 22.48 -4.24 -6.77
CA GLY A 59 22.10 -5.34 -7.66
C GLY A 59 20.83 -6.12 -7.25
N CYS A 60 20.05 -5.64 -6.27
CA CYS A 60 18.90 -6.38 -5.74
C CYS A 60 17.51 -5.83 -6.13
N ARG A 61 17.42 -4.90 -7.09
CA ARG A 61 16.13 -4.25 -7.46
C ARG A 61 15.06 -5.27 -7.84
N ASP A 62 15.44 -6.25 -8.67
CA ASP A 62 14.55 -7.30 -9.19
C ASP A 62 14.84 -8.68 -8.58
N ALA A 63 15.70 -8.76 -7.56
CA ALA A 63 16.06 -10.02 -6.91
C ALA A 63 14.89 -10.66 -6.15
N GLY A 64 14.84 -11.99 -6.16
CA GLY A 64 13.99 -12.77 -5.26
C GLY A 64 14.37 -12.61 -3.78
N LEU A 65 13.53 -13.10 -2.87
CA LEU A 65 13.76 -12.95 -1.42
C LEU A 65 15.07 -13.62 -0.97
N GLU A 66 15.32 -14.85 -1.39
CA GLU A 66 16.53 -15.60 -1.01
C GLU A 66 17.80 -14.91 -1.52
N ALA A 67 17.82 -14.55 -2.81
CA ALA A 67 18.92 -13.80 -3.41
C ALA A 67 19.16 -12.46 -2.71
N LEU A 68 18.09 -11.74 -2.33
CA LEU A 68 18.20 -10.49 -1.57
C LEU A 68 18.87 -10.73 -0.21
N LEU A 69 18.45 -11.73 0.55
CA LEU A 69 19.01 -12.02 1.87
C LEU A 69 20.48 -12.45 1.79
N ARG A 70 20.80 -13.36 0.86
CA ARG A 70 22.18 -13.78 0.60
C ARG A 70 23.07 -12.59 0.21
N ARG A 71 22.63 -11.78 -0.76
CA ARG A 71 23.40 -10.62 -1.21
C ARG A 71 23.54 -9.56 -0.13
N THR A 72 22.57 -9.45 0.77
CA THR A 72 22.66 -8.58 1.96
C THR A 72 23.80 -9.03 2.86
N ALA A 73 23.91 -10.34 3.16
CA ALA A 73 25.00 -10.87 3.97
C ALA A 73 26.37 -10.62 3.33
N GLU A 74 26.49 -10.89 2.02
CA GLU A 74 27.71 -10.61 1.25
C GLU A 74 28.06 -9.12 1.27
N TYR A 75 27.07 -8.24 1.14
CA TYR A 75 27.29 -6.79 1.13
C TYR A 75 27.69 -6.24 2.50
N MET A 76 27.13 -6.75 3.60
CA MET A 76 27.56 -6.39 4.95
C MET A 76 29.04 -6.76 5.16
N LEU A 77 29.42 -7.99 4.81
CA LEU A 77 30.81 -8.44 4.90
C LEU A 77 31.77 -7.57 4.06
N PHE A 78 31.36 -7.25 2.83
CA PHE A 78 32.16 -6.36 1.97
C PHE A 78 32.35 -4.97 2.57
N LEU A 79 31.30 -4.38 3.15
CA LEU A 79 31.39 -3.07 3.80
C LEU A 79 32.28 -3.11 5.05
N GLU A 80 32.18 -4.16 5.86
CA GLU A 80 33.05 -4.36 7.03
C GLU A 80 34.53 -4.39 6.61
N LEU A 81 34.86 -5.19 5.59
CA LEU A 81 36.22 -5.27 5.05
C LEU A 81 36.71 -3.90 4.53
N LYS A 82 35.87 -3.15 3.81
CA LYS A 82 36.22 -1.80 3.36
C LYS A 82 36.52 -0.86 4.52
N VAL A 83 35.69 -0.88 5.56
CA VAL A 83 35.90 -0.04 6.75
C VAL A 83 37.21 -0.41 7.45
N ILE A 84 37.52 -1.70 7.58
CA ILE A 84 38.79 -2.16 8.16
C ILE A 84 39.99 -1.62 7.36
N VAL A 85 39.98 -1.80 6.04
CA VAL A 85 41.07 -1.32 5.18
C VAL A 85 41.22 0.19 5.25
N LEU A 86 40.11 0.93 5.16
CA LEU A 86 40.15 2.40 5.23
C LEU A 86 40.67 2.90 6.58
N LYS A 87 40.30 2.25 7.69
CA LYS A 87 40.86 2.56 9.02
C LYS A 87 42.36 2.31 9.05
N LYS A 88 42.84 1.18 8.52
CA LYS A 88 44.29 0.91 8.45
C LYS A 88 45.04 1.92 7.60
N ILE A 89 44.46 2.36 6.49
CA ILE A 89 45.04 3.42 5.66
C ILE A 89 45.09 4.75 6.44
N LEU A 90 44.01 5.10 7.16
CA LEU A 90 43.98 6.30 7.99
C LEU A 90 45.05 6.26 9.09
N ASP A 91 45.18 5.13 9.79
CA ASP A 91 46.19 4.91 10.83
C ASP A 91 47.61 5.11 10.28
N LEU A 92 47.88 4.69 9.03
CA LEU A 92 49.16 4.89 8.36
C LEU A 92 49.42 6.35 7.96
N HIS A 93 48.37 7.10 7.64
CA HIS A 93 48.46 8.51 7.23
C HIS A 93 48.42 9.49 8.41
N GLY A 94 48.21 9.00 9.64
CA GLY A 94 48.40 9.77 10.88
C GLY A 94 47.46 10.95 11.08
N VAL A 95 46.24 10.90 10.52
CA VAL A 95 45.19 11.92 10.69
C VAL A 95 44.30 11.61 11.89
#